data_AF-U1PHS0-F1
#
_entry.id   AF-U1PHS0-F1
#
_cell.length_a   1.000
_cell.length_b   1.000
_cell.length_c   1.000
_cell.angle_alpha   90.00
_cell.angle_beta   90.00
_cell.angle_gamma   90.00
#
_symmetry.space_group_name_H-M   'P 1'
#
loop_
_entity.id
_entity.type
_entity.pdbx_description
1 polymer ?
#
loop_
_entity_poly.entity_id
_entity_poly.type
_entity_poly.pdbx_seq_one_letter_code
_entity_poly.pdbx_strand_id
1 'polypeptide(L)'
;MWVTVVVVVVLGAGALGAAAVPFDGDTPGSAEVGDEVQVEELRLTEPFQVSDSGWTMRVSTELENPRLQVTALNSPGNTVGEKEFDVTNDTVSMAIDDSSINEIVLSVRGDVPAIAGPGPGAYDYENRDRENITVLEIEEVFEDQVETVENGTFELHRFTSDSRDARQAIDSASAAAEEADSDEARDRIQEAITFYDNAEFGNAITAANDAEGRADTGGGGPSTPLLVGAVLALVVVVGGVAYYLRSKQDSANKLQ
;
A
#
# COMPACT_ATOMS: atom_id res chain seq x y z
N MET A 1 27.74 -43.02 -34.01
CA MET A 1 28.38 -43.79 -32.92
C MET A 1 28.15 -42.97 -31.66
N TRP A 2 27.19 -43.37 -30.83
CA TRP A 2 26.78 -42.61 -29.66
C TRP A 2 27.69 -42.99 -28.49
N VAL A 3 28.25 -42.00 -27.81
CA VAL A 3 28.96 -42.19 -26.55
C VAL A 3 27.97 -42.01 -25.42
N THR A 4 27.86 -43.06 -24.61
CA THR A 4 27.13 -43.11 -23.34
C THR A 4 27.71 -42.10 -22.35
N VAL A 5 26.84 -41.39 -21.62
CA VAL A 5 27.19 -40.79 -20.33
C VAL A 5 26.23 -41.37 -19.30
N VAL A 6 26.79 -42.14 -18.37
CA VAL A 6 26.14 -42.55 -17.12
C VAL A 6 26.60 -41.57 -16.06
N VAL A 7 25.65 -40.93 -15.38
CA VAL A 7 25.90 -40.24 -14.10
C VAL A 7 24.84 -40.74 -13.12
N VAL A 8 25.31 -41.46 -12.12
CA VAL A 8 24.57 -41.88 -10.93
C VAL A 8 24.72 -40.76 -9.91
N VAL A 9 23.62 -40.18 -9.43
CA VAL A 9 23.62 -39.31 -8.25
C VAL A 9 22.61 -39.84 -7.24
N VAL A 10 23.09 -39.85 -5.99
CA VAL A 10 22.59 -40.53 -4.81
C VAL A 10 21.34 -39.82 -4.25
N LEU A 11 20.26 -40.56 -4.02
CA LEU A 11 19.09 -40.10 -3.26
C LEU A 11 19.45 -40.04 -1.77
N GLY A 12 19.79 -38.85 -1.29
CA GLY A 12 19.78 -38.52 0.12
C GLY A 12 18.40 -38.01 0.51
N ALA A 13 17.77 -38.66 1.50
CA ALA A 13 16.57 -38.14 2.14
C ALA A 13 16.91 -36.81 2.84
N GLY A 14 16.18 -35.74 2.50
CA GLY A 14 16.30 -34.42 3.09
C GLY A 14 14.95 -33.71 2.93
N ALA A 15 14.57 -32.94 3.96
CA ALA A 15 13.27 -32.32 4.15
C ALA A 15 12.62 -31.71 2.89
N LEU A 16 11.29 -31.83 2.79
CA LEU A 16 10.47 -30.98 1.92
C LEU A 16 10.64 -29.53 2.40
N GLY A 17 11.63 -28.84 1.86
CA GLY A 17 11.70 -27.39 1.94
C GLY A 17 10.78 -26.85 0.86
N ALA A 18 9.74 -26.11 1.26
CA ALA A 18 9.05 -25.20 0.37
C ALA A 18 10.10 -24.38 -0.38
N ALA A 19 10.14 -24.52 -1.70
CA ALA A 19 11.03 -23.73 -2.53
C ALA A 19 10.41 -22.32 -2.59
N ALA A 20 11.07 -21.38 -1.93
CA ALA A 20 10.80 -19.96 -2.05
C ALA A 20 10.86 -19.56 -3.53
N VAL A 21 9.75 -19.08 -4.09
CA VAL A 21 9.69 -18.54 -5.44
C VAL A 21 10.14 -17.08 -5.38
N PRO A 22 11.13 -16.65 -6.19
CA PRO A 22 11.54 -15.26 -6.25
C PRO A 22 10.52 -14.42 -7.04
N PHE A 23 10.19 -13.24 -6.50
CA PHE A 23 9.33 -12.21 -7.12
C PHE A 23 10.19 -11.03 -7.55
N ASP A 24 9.92 -10.47 -8.73
CA ASP A 24 10.55 -9.25 -9.24
C ASP A 24 9.44 -8.22 -9.57
N GLY A 25 9.36 -7.13 -8.81
CA GLY A 25 8.44 -6.00 -9.03
C GLY A 25 8.58 -4.90 -7.97
N ASP A 26 8.76 -3.65 -8.39
CA ASP A 26 8.82 -2.49 -7.49
C ASP A 26 7.41 -1.89 -7.33
N THR A 27 6.73 -2.15 -6.20
CA THR A 27 5.51 -1.42 -5.85
C THR A 27 5.84 -0.11 -5.13
N PRO A 28 5.10 0.99 -5.37
CA PRO A 28 5.26 2.20 -4.56
C PRO A 28 4.98 1.86 -3.10
N GLY A 29 5.86 2.26 -2.17
CA GLY A 29 5.61 2.06 -0.74
C GLY A 29 4.48 2.93 -0.17
N SER A 30 4.06 3.98 -0.90
CA SER A 30 2.92 4.83 -0.53
C SER A 30 2.32 5.59 -1.71
N ALA A 31 1.02 5.93 -1.66
CA ALA A 31 0.33 6.74 -2.67
C ALA A 31 -0.81 7.61 -2.07
N GLU A 32 -1.21 8.66 -2.79
CA GLU A 32 -2.30 9.53 -2.35
C GLU A 32 -3.66 8.87 -2.65
N VAL A 33 -4.65 9.09 -1.78
CA VAL A 33 -6.04 8.67 -2.02
C VAL A 33 -6.54 9.24 -3.34
N GLY A 34 -7.10 8.38 -4.19
CA GLY A 34 -7.60 8.72 -5.52
C GLY A 34 -6.54 8.73 -6.63
N ASP A 35 -5.26 8.53 -6.32
CA ASP A 35 -4.25 8.29 -7.37
C ASP A 35 -4.44 6.90 -7.99
N GLU A 36 -4.16 6.76 -9.29
CA GLU A 36 -4.10 5.45 -9.94
C GLU A 36 -2.76 4.80 -9.59
N VAL A 37 -2.81 3.60 -9.02
CA VAL A 37 -1.64 2.74 -8.80
C VAL A 37 -1.65 1.64 -9.84
N GLN A 38 -0.47 1.35 -10.38
CA GLN A 38 -0.25 0.29 -11.33
C GLN A 38 0.91 -0.58 -10.85
N VAL A 39 0.67 -1.88 -10.82
CA VAL A 39 1.70 -2.89 -10.59
C VAL A 39 1.79 -3.73 -11.85
N GLU A 40 2.94 -3.68 -12.50
CA GLU A 40 3.19 -4.35 -13.78
C GLU A 40 4.12 -5.55 -13.59
N GLU A 41 3.94 -6.54 -14.47
CA GLU A 41 4.85 -7.68 -14.61
C GLU A 41 5.16 -8.46 -13.33
N LEU A 42 4.18 -8.70 -12.47
CA LEU A 42 4.36 -9.60 -11.33
C LEU A 42 4.44 -11.04 -11.83
N ARG A 43 5.64 -11.61 -11.76
CA ARG A 43 5.94 -12.94 -12.30
C ARG A 43 5.85 -13.99 -11.21
N LEU A 44 4.91 -14.92 -11.38
CA LEU A 44 4.85 -16.17 -10.64
C LEU A 44 5.54 -17.24 -11.49
N THR A 45 6.80 -17.51 -11.14
CA THR A 45 7.63 -18.54 -11.79
C THR A 45 7.31 -19.90 -11.18
N GLU A 46 7.19 -20.94 -11.99
CA GLU A 46 6.80 -22.29 -11.54
C GLU A 46 5.46 -22.31 -10.79
N PRO A 47 4.34 -21.89 -11.42
CA PRO A 47 3.02 -22.14 -10.86
C PRO A 47 2.94 -23.64 -10.57
N PHE A 48 2.82 -23.95 -9.28
CA PHE A 48 3.27 -25.18 -8.63
C PHE A 48 3.03 -26.45 -9.45
N GLN A 49 3.99 -27.39 -9.40
CA GLN A 49 3.97 -28.71 -10.05
C GLN A 49 2.54 -29.21 -10.25
N VAL A 50 1.99 -28.96 -11.44
CA VAL A 50 0.59 -29.22 -11.76
C VAL A 50 0.38 -30.72 -11.58
N SER A 51 -0.19 -31.10 -10.44
CA SER A 51 -0.71 -32.46 -10.30
C SER A 51 -1.81 -32.60 -11.36
N ASP A 52 -2.07 -33.83 -11.84
CA ASP A 52 -3.12 -34.08 -12.85
C ASP A 52 -4.52 -33.57 -12.42
N SER A 53 -4.68 -33.10 -11.19
CA SER A 53 -5.90 -32.56 -10.57
C SER A 53 -6.14 -31.06 -10.78
N GLY A 54 -5.15 -30.27 -11.23
CA GLY A 54 -5.25 -28.80 -11.39
C GLY A 54 -5.34 -28.03 -10.06
N TRP A 55 -5.24 -26.70 -10.11
CA TRP A 55 -5.35 -25.80 -8.95
C TRP A 55 -6.11 -24.52 -9.30
N THR A 56 -6.51 -23.73 -8.29
CA THR A 56 -7.19 -22.43 -8.51
C THR A 56 -6.37 -21.29 -7.93
N MET A 57 -5.97 -20.34 -8.78
CA MET A 57 -5.39 -19.06 -8.36
C MET A 57 -6.50 -18.14 -7.89
N ARG A 58 -6.38 -17.60 -6.68
CA ARG A 58 -7.23 -16.52 -6.21
C ARG A 58 -6.38 -15.25 -6.09
N VAL A 59 -6.89 -14.17 -6.63
CA VAL A 59 -6.25 -12.85 -6.57
C VAL A 59 -7.22 -11.89 -5.91
N SER A 60 -6.82 -11.26 -4.81
CA SER A 60 -7.58 -10.24 -4.09
C SER A 60 -6.94 -8.86 -4.24
N THR A 61 -7.75 -7.81 -4.16
CA THR A 61 -7.30 -6.41 -4.23
C THR A 61 -8.30 -5.50 -3.53
N GLU A 62 -7.80 -4.51 -2.78
CA GLU A 62 -8.61 -3.48 -2.13
C GLU A 62 -8.63 -2.15 -2.91
N LEU A 63 -8.09 -2.13 -4.14
CA LEU A 63 -8.16 -0.94 -4.99
C LEU A 63 -9.61 -0.61 -5.39
N GLU A 64 -9.87 0.65 -5.71
CA GLU A 64 -11.12 1.07 -6.33
C GLU A 64 -11.04 0.90 -7.85
N ASN A 65 -12.14 0.43 -8.45
CA ASN A 65 -12.25 0.13 -9.88
C ASN A 65 -11.08 -0.72 -10.43
N PRO A 66 -10.69 -1.84 -9.79
CA PRO A 66 -9.50 -2.56 -10.20
C PRO A 66 -9.69 -3.24 -11.56
N ARG A 67 -8.64 -3.17 -12.38
CA ARG A 67 -8.46 -4.01 -13.55
C ARG A 67 -7.26 -4.92 -13.34
N LEU A 68 -7.50 -6.22 -13.48
CA LEU A 68 -6.48 -7.25 -13.39
C LEU A 68 -6.27 -7.87 -14.77
N GLN A 69 -5.03 -7.91 -15.22
CA GLN A 69 -4.59 -8.66 -16.39
C GLN A 69 -3.78 -9.86 -15.93
N VAL A 70 -4.11 -11.03 -16.48
CA VAL A 70 -3.42 -12.30 -16.23
C VAL A 70 -2.90 -12.82 -17.56
N THR A 71 -1.60 -13.00 -17.67
CA THR A 71 -0.92 -13.54 -18.85
C THR A 71 -0.23 -14.85 -18.50
N ALA A 72 -0.56 -15.93 -19.20
CA ALA A 72 0.07 -17.23 -19.03
C ALA A 72 1.15 -17.44 -20.10
N LEU A 73 2.35 -17.84 -19.68
CA LEU A 73 3.50 -18.11 -20.54
C LEU A 73 3.91 -19.60 -20.45
N ASN A 74 4.43 -20.15 -21.55
CA ASN A 74 5.04 -21.49 -21.58
C ASN A 74 6.56 -21.46 -21.34
N SER A 75 7.23 -22.63 -21.24
CA SER A 75 8.68 -22.69 -20.94
C SER A 75 9.60 -21.93 -21.93
N PRO A 76 9.25 -21.79 -23.23
CA PRO A 76 9.96 -20.86 -24.12
C PRO A 76 9.70 -19.36 -23.89
N GLY A 77 8.81 -18.99 -22.97
CA GLY A 77 8.39 -17.60 -22.70
C GLY A 77 7.33 -17.06 -23.66
N ASN A 78 6.65 -17.91 -24.45
CA ASN A 78 5.58 -17.44 -25.33
C ASN A 78 4.25 -17.39 -24.59
N THR A 79 3.46 -16.33 -24.85
CA THR A 79 2.08 -16.22 -24.37
C THR A 79 1.21 -17.34 -24.93
N VAL A 80 0.61 -18.11 -24.03
CA VAL A 80 -0.36 -19.18 -24.36
C VAL A 80 -1.78 -18.80 -23.95
N GLY A 81 -1.94 -17.77 -23.11
CA GLY A 81 -3.24 -17.21 -22.76
C GLY A 81 -3.11 -15.81 -22.14
N GLU A 82 -4.14 -15.00 -22.33
CA GLU A 82 -4.27 -13.67 -21.73
C GLU A 82 -5.74 -13.43 -21.38
N LYS A 83 -6.01 -12.90 -20.19
CA LYS A 83 -7.34 -12.53 -19.73
C LYS A 83 -7.30 -11.24 -18.93
N GLU A 84 -8.31 -10.42 -19.13
CA GLU A 84 -8.55 -9.20 -18.35
C GLU A 84 -9.82 -9.38 -17.52
N PHE A 85 -9.81 -8.82 -16.30
CA PHE A 85 -10.89 -8.86 -15.34
C PHE A 85 -11.15 -7.46 -14.81
N ASP A 86 -12.40 -7.00 -14.91
CA ASP A 86 -12.92 -5.92 -14.07
C ASP A 86 -13.29 -6.53 -12.71
N VAL A 87 -12.55 -6.20 -11.66
CA VAL A 87 -12.74 -6.81 -10.34
C VAL A 87 -13.91 -6.12 -9.63
N THR A 88 -15.01 -6.84 -9.41
CA THR A 88 -16.25 -6.27 -8.83
C THR A 88 -16.51 -6.68 -7.37
N ASN A 89 -15.87 -7.76 -6.89
CA ASN A 89 -16.05 -8.28 -5.53
C ASN A 89 -14.70 -8.47 -4.83
N ASP A 90 -13.74 -7.58 -5.12
CA ASP A 90 -12.39 -7.56 -4.51
C ASP A 90 -11.56 -8.83 -4.72
N THR A 91 -12.08 -9.80 -5.48
CA THR A 91 -11.48 -11.12 -5.68
C THR A 91 -11.80 -11.67 -7.07
N VAL A 92 -10.79 -12.25 -7.71
CA VAL A 92 -10.88 -13.04 -8.94
C VAL A 92 -10.35 -14.44 -8.66
N SER A 93 -11.00 -15.47 -9.18
CA SER A 93 -10.51 -16.85 -9.10
C SER A 93 -10.38 -17.46 -10.49
N MET A 94 -9.27 -18.15 -10.74
CA MET A 94 -8.94 -18.77 -12.02
C MET A 94 -8.43 -20.19 -11.79
N ALA A 95 -9.13 -21.17 -12.37
CA ALA A 95 -8.59 -22.52 -12.47
C ALA A 95 -7.43 -22.56 -13.47
N ILE A 96 -6.33 -23.18 -13.07
CA ILE A 96 -5.14 -23.43 -13.88
C ILE A 96 -5.02 -24.95 -14.05
N ASP A 97 -5.37 -25.43 -15.23
CA ASP A 97 -5.49 -26.85 -15.58
C ASP A 97 -4.65 -27.25 -16.81
N ASP A 98 -3.76 -26.35 -17.27
CA ASP A 98 -2.92 -26.56 -18.44
C ASP A 98 -1.44 -26.75 -18.07
N SER A 99 -0.96 -27.99 -18.23
CA SER A 99 0.43 -28.38 -18.00
C SER A 99 1.47 -27.67 -18.90
N SER A 100 1.05 -26.95 -19.93
CA SER A 100 1.94 -26.17 -20.80
C SER A 100 2.29 -24.80 -20.23
N ILE A 101 1.59 -24.34 -19.19
CA ILE A 101 1.85 -23.08 -18.49
C ILE A 101 3.03 -23.27 -17.53
N ASN A 102 4.02 -22.39 -17.63
CA ASN A 102 5.23 -22.42 -16.80
C ASN A 102 5.43 -21.13 -15.98
N GLU A 103 4.76 -20.05 -16.37
CA GLU A 103 4.85 -18.76 -15.69
C GLU A 103 3.52 -18.02 -15.85
N ILE A 104 3.09 -17.33 -14.79
CA ILE A 104 1.95 -16.42 -14.81
C ILE A 104 2.46 -15.02 -14.55
N VAL A 105 2.13 -14.08 -15.44
CA VAL A 105 2.43 -12.66 -15.30
C VAL A 105 1.16 -11.92 -14.98
N LEU A 106 1.14 -11.24 -13.83
CA LEU A 106 0.02 -10.48 -13.32
C LEU A 106 0.30 -8.99 -13.49
N SER A 107 -0.74 -8.24 -13.84
CA SER A 107 -0.68 -6.78 -13.81
C SER A 107 -2.00 -6.24 -13.27
N VAL A 108 -1.93 -5.42 -12.24
CA VAL A 108 -3.10 -4.83 -11.59
C VAL A 108 -3.01 -3.31 -11.66
N ARG A 109 -4.14 -2.66 -11.92
CA ARG A 109 -4.28 -1.21 -11.86
C ARG A 109 -5.60 -0.85 -11.19
N GLY A 110 -5.63 0.27 -10.48
CA GLY A 110 -6.83 0.77 -9.86
C GLY A 110 -6.55 2.02 -9.04
N ASP A 111 -7.60 2.65 -8.57
CA ASP A 111 -7.52 3.88 -7.79
C ASP A 111 -7.28 3.55 -6.31
N VAL A 112 -6.52 4.39 -5.62
CA VAL A 112 -6.32 4.24 -4.17
C VAL A 112 -7.61 4.61 -3.44
N PRO A 113 -8.23 3.69 -2.68
CA PRO A 113 -9.47 3.96 -1.97
C PRO A 113 -9.29 4.99 -0.87
N ALA A 114 -10.40 5.63 -0.49
CA ALA A 114 -10.43 6.51 0.68
C ALA A 114 -10.00 5.79 1.97
N ILE A 115 -9.37 6.52 2.89
CA ILE A 115 -9.11 6.03 4.25
C ILE A 115 -10.34 6.31 5.09
N ALA A 116 -10.88 5.27 5.74
CA ALA A 116 -12.15 5.29 6.45
C ALA A 116 -13.36 5.67 5.57
N GLY A 117 -14.54 5.80 6.20
CA GLY A 117 -15.78 6.12 5.50
C GLY A 117 -16.20 4.99 4.54
N PRO A 118 -16.21 5.22 3.21
CA PRO A 118 -16.51 4.18 2.23
C PRO A 118 -15.36 3.19 1.98
N GLY A 119 -14.12 3.54 2.34
CA GLY A 119 -12.95 2.68 2.13
C GLY A 119 -12.46 2.00 3.41
N PRO A 120 -11.54 1.02 3.29
CA PRO A 120 -11.06 0.24 4.43
C PRO A 120 -10.13 1.05 5.33
N GLY A 121 -9.96 0.59 6.58
CA GLY A 121 -9.00 1.15 7.53
C GLY A 121 -9.49 2.42 8.25
N ALA A 122 -8.56 3.07 8.95
CA ALA A 122 -8.81 4.31 9.67
C ALA A 122 -7.51 5.11 9.82
N TYR A 123 -7.63 6.43 9.99
CA TYR A 123 -6.50 7.25 10.42
C TYR A 123 -6.11 6.88 11.84
N ASP A 124 -4.82 6.62 12.04
CA ASP A 124 -4.27 6.27 13.34
C ASP A 124 -2.81 6.71 13.35
N TYR A 125 -2.52 7.79 14.09
CA TYR A 125 -1.18 8.36 14.11
C TYR A 125 -0.15 7.34 14.63
N GLU A 126 -0.50 6.61 15.68
CA GLU A 126 0.41 5.68 16.38
C GLU A 126 0.57 4.35 15.65
N ASN A 127 -0.48 3.88 14.97
CA ASN A 127 -0.49 2.65 14.19
C ASN A 127 -0.79 2.90 12.72
N ARG A 128 0.26 3.28 11.99
CA ARG A 128 0.22 3.61 10.56
C ARG A 128 -0.28 2.47 9.67
N ASP A 129 -0.15 1.21 10.09
CA ASP A 129 -0.57 0.05 9.30
C ASP A 129 -2.09 0.03 9.09
N ARG A 130 -2.86 0.71 9.94
CA ARG A 130 -4.32 0.86 9.79
C ARG A 130 -4.72 1.72 8.58
N GLU A 131 -3.77 2.45 8.01
CA GLU A 131 -3.93 3.27 6.80
C GLU A 131 -3.46 2.53 5.54
N ASN A 132 -2.89 1.33 5.66
CA ASN A 132 -2.46 0.54 4.52
C ASN A 132 -3.65 -0.12 3.81
N ILE A 133 -3.42 -0.57 2.58
CA ILE A 133 -4.28 -1.48 1.82
C ILE A 133 -3.45 -2.58 1.18
N THR A 134 -4.11 -3.69 0.90
CA THR A 134 -3.61 -4.76 0.04
C THR A 134 -3.90 -4.40 -1.42
N VAL A 135 -2.87 -3.95 -2.15
CA VAL A 135 -2.96 -3.66 -3.59
C VAL A 135 -3.20 -4.96 -4.36
N LEU A 136 -2.53 -6.03 -3.94
CA LEU A 136 -2.65 -7.35 -4.52
C LEU A 136 -2.30 -8.40 -3.48
N GLU A 137 -3.10 -9.45 -3.40
CA GLU A 137 -2.75 -10.67 -2.70
C GLU A 137 -3.07 -11.87 -3.58
N ILE A 138 -2.16 -12.85 -3.59
CA ILE A 138 -2.24 -14.05 -4.41
C ILE A 138 -2.31 -15.25 -3.47
N GLU A 139 -3.38 -16.02 -3.59
CA GLU A 139 -3.58 -17.29 -2.87
C GLU A 139 -3.68 -18.46 -3.86
N GLU A 140 -3.12 -19.60 -3.47
CA GLU A 140 -3.36 -20.88 -4.09
C GLU A 140 -4.51 -21.60 -3.38
N VAL A 141 -5.42 -22.18 -4.16
CA VAL A 141 -6.51 -23.02 -3.65
C VAL A 141 -6.39 -24.42 -4.26
N PHE A 142 -6.14 -25.41 -3.39
CA PHE A 142 -5.99 -26.82 -3.76
C PHE A 142 -6.70 -27.73 -2.76
N GLU A 143 -7.59 -28.62 -3.25
CA GLU A 143 -8.32 -29.62 -2.43
C GLU A 143 -8.83 -29.08 -1.07
N ASP A 144 -9.50 -27.92 -1.12
CA ASP A 144 -10.06 -27.16 0.02
C ASP A 144 -9.04 -26.48 0.96
N GLN A 145 -7.75 -26.55 0.67
CA GLN A 145 -6.71 -25.75 1.32
C GLN A 145 -6.52 -24.42 0.58
N VAL A 146 -6.34 -23.34 1.35
CA VAL A 146 -5.99 -22.01 0.84
C VAL A 146 -4.64 -21.65 1.45
N GLU A 147 -3.66 -21.36 0.62
CA GLU A 147 -2.33 -20.93 1.04
C GLU A 147 -1.96 -19.63 0.32
N THR A 148 -1.59 -18.59 1.08
CA THR A 148 -1.02 -17.37 0.52
C THR A 148 0.33 -17.70 -0.11
N VAL A 149 0.54 -17.28 -1.35
CA VAL A 149 1.82 -17.47 -2.02
C VAL A 149 2.90 -16.66 -1.29
N GLU A 150 4.08 -17.24 -1.05
CA GLU A 150 5.22 -16.52 -0.46
C GLU A 150 5.51 -15.26 -1.29
N ASN A 151 5.68 -14.08 -0.68
CA ASN A 151 5.81 -12.78 -1.39
C ASN A 151 4.65 -12.44 -2.35
N GLY A 152 3.50 -13.12 -2.22
CA GLY A 152 2.30 -12.89 -3.01
C GLY A 152 1.43 -11.74 -2.50
N THR A 153 1.83 -11.04 -1.44
CA THR A 153 1.09 -9.92 -0.83
C THR A 153 1.84 -8.61 -1.03
N PHE A 154 1.15 -7.62 -1.59
CA PHE A 154 1.67 -6.28 -1.84
C PHE A 154 0.82 -5.25 -1.12
N GLU A 155 1.41 -4.62 -0.12
CA GLU A 155 0.77 -3.56 0.66
C GLU A 155 1.23 -2.18 0.21
N LEU A 156 0.32 -1.22 0.35
CA LEU A 156 0.56 0.18 0.03
C LEU A 156 0.05 1.06 1.15
N HIS A 157 0.91 1.95 1.62
CA HIS A 157 0.50 2.97 2.58
C HIS A 157 -0.23 4.12 1.88
N ARG A 158 -1.45 4.43 2.34
CA ARG A 158 -2.25 5.52 1.78
C ARG A 158 -2.10 6.79 2.58
N PHE A 159 -2.19 7.94 1.93
CA PHE A 159 -2.26 9.23 2.61
C PHE A 159 -3.16 10.20 1.84
N THR A 160 -3.53 11.29 2.49
CA THR A 160 -4.03 12.51 1.81
C THR A 160 -3.00 13.62 2.04
N SER A 161 -3.00 14.67 1.22
CA SER A 161 -2.15 15.85 1.49
C SER A 161 -2.33 16.35 2.93
N ASP A 162 -3.58 16.48 3.40
CA ASP A 162 -3.89 17.00 4.74
C ASP A 162 -3.39 16.06 5.86
N SER A 163 -3.57 14.75 5.70
CA SER A 163 -3.09 13.77 6.70
C SER A 163 -1.57 13.71 6.75
N ARG A 164 -0.90 13.81 5.60
CA ARG A 164 0.57 13.89 5.54
C ARG A 164 1.09 15.15 6.25
N ASP A 165 0.48 16.30 5.97
CA ASP A 165 0.88 17.58 6.58
C ASP A 165 0.64 17.55 8.10
N ALA A 166 -0.48 16.95 8.56
CA ALA A 166 -0.77 16.78 9.97
C ALA A 166 0.25 15.87 10.68
N ARG A 167 0.61 14.72 10.10
CA ARG A 167 1.68 13.86 10.64
C ARG A 167 3.00 14.62 10.77
N GLN A 168 3.40 15.34 9.72
CA GLN A 168 4.65 16.10 9.74
C GLN A 168 4.66 17.18 10.84
N ALA A 169 3.54 17.87 11.05
CA ALA A 169 3.41 18.84 12.12
C ALA A 169 3.52 18.19 13.51
N ILE A 170 2.83 17.06 13.73
CA ILE A 170 2.88 16.31 14.98
C ILE A 170 4.30 15.79 15.25
N ASP A 171 4.98 15.25 14.23
CA ASP A 171 6.37 14.78 14.35
C ASP A 171 7.32 15.92 14.76
N SER A 172 7.19 17.09 14.11
CA SER A 172 7.98 18.28 14.41
C SER A 172 7.76 18.76 15.84
N ALA A 173 6.50 18.85 16.26
CA ALA A 173 6.12 19.25 17.61
C ALA A 173 6.65 18.27 18.67
N SER A 174 6.60 16.97 18.38
CA SER A 174 7.10 15.91 19.27
C SER A 174 8.60 16.04 19.49
N ALA A 175 9.37 16.24 18.42
CA ALA A 175 10.81 16.49 18.53
C ALA A 175 11.13 17.74 19.37
N ALA A 176 10.39 18.84 19.17
CA ALA A 176 10.59 20.08 19.94
C ALA A 176 10.24 19.89 21.43
N ALA A 177 9.14 19.19 21.73
CA ALA A 177 8.72 18.91 23.10
C ALA A 177 9.71 18.00 23.84
N GLU A 178 10.31 17.03 23.14
CA GLU A 178 11.39 16.20 23.66
C GLU A 178 12.65 17.02 23.98
N GLU A 179 13.04 17.92 23.08
CA GLU A 179 14.22 18.79 23.28
C GLU A 179 14.02 19.77 24.45
N ALA A 180 12.82 20.34 24.59
CA ALA A 180 12.49 21.28 25.67
C ALA A 180 12.12 20.62 27.00
N ASP A 181 11.96 19.29 27.03
CA ASP A 181 11.40 18.52 28.15
C ASP A 181 10.10 19.12 28.72
N SER A 182 9.17 19.49 27.83
CA SER A 182 7.97 20.24 28.18
C SER A 182 6.73 19.34 28.25
N ASP A 183 6.21 19.12 29.46
CA ASP A 183 4.96 18.38 29.68
C ASP A 183 3.74 19.09 29.06
N GLU A 184 3.71 20.42 29.09
CA GLU A 184 2.63 21.21 28.49
C GLU A 184 2.58 21.08 26.95
N ALA A 185 3.73 20.86 26.32
CA ALA A 185 3.82 20.57 24.89
C ALA A 185 3.36 19.13 24.59
N ARG A 186 3.75 18.15 25.42
CA ARG A 186 3.32 16.74 25.29
C ARG A 186 1.80 16.59 25.40
N ASP A 187 1.17 17.27 26.35
CA ASP A 187 -0.30 17.28 26.48
C ASP A 187 -0.98 17.78 25.21
N ARG A 188 -0.39 18.80 24.57
CA ARG A 188 -0.94 19.38 23.34
C ARG A 188 -0.71 18.50 22.10
N ILE A 189 0.41 17.77 22.05
CA ILE A 189 0.66 16.73 21.04
C ILE A 189 -0.38 15.62 21.14
N GLN A 190 -0.73 15.18 22.35
CA GLN A 190 -1.75 14.13 22.52
C GLN A 190 -3.12 14.58 21.97
N GLU A 191 -3.46 15.85 22.14
CA GLU A 191 -4.66 16.43 21.54
C GLU A 191 -4.55 16.49 20.00
N ALA A 192 -3.38 16.82 19.46
CA ALA A 192 -3.11 16.80 18.02
C ALA A 192 -3.31 15.40 17.42
N ILE A 193 -2.79 14.36 18.09
CA ILE A 193 -2.99 12.95 17.74
C ILE A 193 -4.48 12.61 17.75
N THR A 194 -5.20 13.01 18.81
CA THR A 194 -6.66 12.79 18.90
C THR A 194 -7.39 13.41 17.71
N PHE A 195 -7.04 14.63 17.31
CA PHE A 195 -7.62 15.25 16.12
C PHE A 195 -7.25 14.51 14.83
N TYR A 196 -6.00 14.05 14.69
CA TYR A 196 -5.55 13.28 13.54
C TYR A 196 -6.37 11.99 13.38
N ASP A 197 -6.55 11.22 14.45
CA ASP A 197 -7.29 9.95 14.45
C ASP A 197 -8.78 10.14 14.11
N ASN A 198 -9.32 11.34 14.37
CA ASN A 198 -10.69 11.72 14.00
C ASN A 198 -10.79 12.37 12.61
N ALA A 199 -9.72 12.36 11.81
CA ALA A 199 -9.60 13.03 10.53
C ALA A 199 -9.81 14.56 10.57
N GLU A 200 -9.59 15.18 11.73
CA GLU A 200 -9.66 16.63 11.95
C GLU A 200 -8.28 17.28 11.71
N PHE A 201 -7.69 17.08 10.53
CA PHE A 201 -6.29 17.43 10.24
C PHE A 201 -5.94 18.91 10.49
N GLY A 202 -6.84 19.84 10.20
CA GLY A 202 -6.62 21.26 10.50
C GLY A 202 -6.50 21.55 12.00
N ASN A 203 -7.29 20.86 12.83
CA ASN A 203 -7.21 20.96 14.29
C ASN A 203 -5.95 20.27 14.80
N ALA A 204 -5.58 19.12 14.21
CA ALA A 204 -4.34 18.41 14.51
C ALA A 204 -3.11 19.29 14.27
N ILE A 205 -3.02 19.93 13.10
CA ILE A 205 -1.92 20.85 12.75
C ILE A 205 -1.90 22.06 13.69
N THR A 206 -3.08 22.65 13.98
CA THR A 206 -3.18 23.79 14.91
C THR A 206 -2.70 23.41 16.31
N ALA A 207 -3.02 22.19 16.76
CA ALA A 207 -2.56 21.67 18.03
C ALA A 207 -1.06 21.42 18.07
N ALA A 208 -0.51 20.77 17.04
CA ALA A 208 0.92 20.53 16.93
C ALA A 208 1.72 21.85 16.93
N ASN A 209 1.30 22.86 16.18
CA ASN A 209 1.97 24.17 16.16
C ASN A 209 1.92 24.89 17.52
N ASP A 210 0.81 24.76 18.26
CA ASP A 210 0.70 25.31 19.62
C ASP A 210 1.61 24.56 20.61
N ALA A 211 1.77 23.24 20.45
CA ALA A 211 2.70 22.44 21.22
C ALA A 211 4.17 22.88 20.99
N GLU A 212 4.56 23.07 19.72
CA GLU A 212 5.88 23.57 19.35
C GLU A 212 6.16 24.96 19.95
N GLY A 213 5.18 25.87 19.89
CA GLY A 213 5.29 27.19 20.52
C GLY A 213 5.46 27.13 22.05
N ARG A 214 4.84 26.17 22.72
CA ARG A 214 5.00 25.96 24.17
C ARG A 214 6.38 25.37 24.51
N ALA A 215 6.92 24.49 23.68
CA ALA A 215 8.28 23.98 23.83
C ALA A 215 9.31 25.13 23.76
N ASP A 216 9.14 26.07 22.82
CA ASP A 216 10.01 27.25 22.66
C ASP A 216 9.97 28.23 23.84
N THR A 217 8.85 28.29 24.58
CA THR A 217 8.66 29.28 25.66
C THR A 217 9.18 28.77 27.02
N GLY A 218 9.38 27.46 27.17
CA GLY A 218 9.91 26.83 28.40
C GLY A 218 11.44 26.80 28.50
N GLY A 219 12.15 26.93 27.37
CA GLY A 219 13.61 26.90 27.31
C GLY A 219 14.26 28.28 27.46
N GLY A 220 15.01 28.50 28.53
CA GLY A 220 15.85 29.70 28.73
C GLY A 220 17.08 29.80 27.82
N GLY A 221 16.96 29.49 26.52
CA GLY A 221 18.03 29.50 25.52
C GLY A 221 17.58 30.08 24.17
N PRO A 222 18.51 30.56 23.32
CA PRO A 222 18.18 31.41 22.16
C PRO A 222 17.35 30.65 21.11
N SER A 223 16.21 31.26 20.80
CA SER A 223 15.18 30.84 19.86
C SER A 223 15.73 30.59 18.46
N THR A 224 15.29 29.49 17.82
CA THR A 224 15.54 29.24 16.38
C THR A 224 14.23 29.43 15.59
N PRO A 225 13.80 30.68 15.30
CA PRO A 225 12.46 30.98 14.75
C PRO A 225 12.26 30.63 13.26
N LEU A 226 13.04 29.70 12.69
CA LEU A 226 13.07 29.45 11.24
C LEU A 226 12.09 28.37 10.76
N LEU A 227 11.53 27.53 11.65
CA LEU A 227 10.63 26.43 11.26
C LEU A 227 9.13 26.79 11.35
N VAL A 228 8.74 27.58 12.36
CA VAL A 228 7.34 28.01 12.60
C VAL A 228 6.73 28.77 11.41
N GLY A 229 7.53 29.49 10.63
CA GLY A 229 7.05 30.27 9.47
C GLY A 229 6.77 29.43 8.21
N ALA A 230 7.42 28.27 8.06
CA ALA A 230 7.33 27.48 6.83
C ALA A 230 6.06 26.61 6.79
N VAL A 231 5.66 26.04 7.94
CA VAL A 231 4.48 25.16 8.04
C VAL A 231 3.18 25.96 7.97
N LEU A 232 3.11 27.14 8.63
CA LEU A 232 1.95 28.05 8.56
C LEU A 232 1.68 28.57 7.14
N ALA A 233 2.74 28.83 6.35
CA ALA A 233 2.59 29.20 4.95
C ALA A 233 2.05 28.05 4.09
N LEU A 234 2.42 26.81 4.42
CA LEU A 234 1.96 25.60 3.74
C LEU A 234 0.46 25.34 3.99
N VAL A 235 -0.01 25.50 5.23
CA VAL A 235 -1.44 25.37 5.59
C VAL A 235 -2.34 26.35 4.82
N VAL A 236 -1.91 27.61 4.67
CA VAL A 236 -2.67 28.62 3.91
C VAL A 236 -2.70 28.26 2.42
N VAL A 237 -1.61 27.72 1.89
CA VAL A 237 -1.50 27.34 0.47
C VAL A 237 -2.30 26.07 0.19
N VAL A 238 -2.14 25.00 0.97
CA VAL A 238 -2.84 23.72 0.78
C VAL A 238 -4.32 23.85 1.07
N GLY A 239 -4.71 24.46 2.20
CA GLY A 239 -6.12 24.73 2.52
C GLY A 239 -6.80 25.65 1.49
N GLY A 240 -6.06 26.63 0.93
CA GLY A 240 -6.55 27.49 -0.14
C GLY A 240 -6.70 26.78 -1.48
N VAL A 241 -5.79 25.87 -1.83
CA VAL A 241 -5.81 25.11 -3.09
C VAL A 241 -6.85 24.00 -3.06
N ALA A 242 -6.96 23.24 -1.97
CA ALA A 242 -7.99 22.20 -1.80
C ALA A 242 -9.41 22.80 -1.85
N TYR A 243 -9.64 23.94 -1.19
CA TYR A 243 -10.90 24.68 -1.29
C TYR A 243 -11.20 25.13 -2.73
N TYR A 244 -10.18 25.63 -3.44
CA TYR A 244 -10.33 26.10 -4.82
C TYR A 244 -10.63 24.98 -5.81
N LEU A 245 -9.98 23.81 -5.67
CA LEU A 245 -10.20 22.66 -6.53
C LEU A 245 -11.56 22.01 -6.29
N ARG A 246 -11.98 21.88 -5.03
CA ARG A 246 -13.31 21.35 -4.66
C ARG A 246 -14.44 22.26 -5.17
N SER A 247 -14.25 23.58 -5.11
CA SER A 247 -15.22 24.55 -5.66
C SER A 247 -15.44 24.41 -7.18
N LYS A 248 -14.47 23.86 -7.94
CA LYS A 248 -14.64 23.65 -9.38
C LYS A 248 -15.41 22.37 -9.72
N GLN A 249 -15.36 21.34 -8.87
CA GLN A 249 -16.09 20.10 -9.10
C GLN A 249 -17.61 20.27 -8.87
N ASP A 250 -18.03 21.09 -7.89
CA ASP A 250 -19.46 21.36 -7.65
C ASP A 250 -20.14 22.18 -8.75
N SER A 251 -19.37 22.92 -9.55
CA SER A 251 -19.92 23.75 -10.63
C SER A 251 -20.13 22.98 -11.95
N ALA A 252 -19.60 21.75 -12.07
CA ALA A 252 -19.74 20.94 -13.29
C ALA A 252 -21.04 20.11 -13.34
N ASN A 253 -21.76 19.94 -12.21
CA ASN A 253 -23.01 19.18 -12.13
C ASN A 253 -24.28 20.03 -12.05
N LYS A 254 -24.18 21.34 -12.30
CA LYS A 254 -25.35 22.20 -12.55
C LYS A 254 -25.32 22.65 -14.00
N LEU A 255 -25.69 21.77 -14.92
CA LEU A 255 -26.35 22.04 -16.20
C LEU A 255 -26.42 20.71 -16.99
N GLN A 256 -27.45 19.89 -16.70
CA GLN A 256 -28.23 19.10 -17.67
C GLN A 256 -29.40 18.42 -16.97
#